data_AF-U4LMP7-F1
#
_entry.id   AF-U4LMP7-F1
#
_cell.length_a   1.000
_cell.length_b   1.000
_cell.length_c   1.000
_cell.angle_alpha   90.00
_cell.angle_beta   90.00
_cell.angle_gamma   90.00
#
_symmetry.space_group_name_H-M   'P 1'
#
loop_
_entity.id
_entity.type
_entity.pdbx_description
1 polymer ?
#
loop_
_entity_poly.entity_id
_entity_poly.type
_entity_poly.pdbx_seq_one_letter_code
_entity_poly.pdbx_strand_id
1 'polypeptide(L)'
;MSGFGRPPGALTFSPTPPQRGAFPLDHDGECKPIMTEYLACLKRVKGTNDMACRLIAKEYLKCRMERQLMAEDSFENLGFQDEKKAAPVSPVTEARSEAAAAASSSASNRLEELKRENARLVEERKKQEAEKR
;
A
#
# COMPACT_ATOMS: atom_id res chain seq x y z
N MET A 1 36.19 -0.55 -33.99
CA MET A 1 35.49 -0.95 -32.76
C MET A 1 34.00 -1.01 -33.03
N SER A 2 33.46 -2.21 -32.95
CA SER A 2 32.06 -2.60 -33.14
C SER A 2 31.09 -1.87 -32.21
N GLY A 3 30.04 -1.28 -32.77
CA GLY A 3 28.82 -0.87 -32.07
C GLY A 3 27.59 -1.50 -32.74
N PHE A 4 27.60 -2.83 -32.89
CA PHE A 4 26.46 -3.60 -33.40
C PHE A 4 25.31 -3.52 -32.39
N GLY A 5 24.15 -2.97 -32.79
CA GLY A 5 22.90 -3.15 -32.02
C GLY A 5 21.88 -2.00 -32.00
N ARG A 6 22.12 -0.84 -32.64
CA ARG A 6 21.17 0.28 -32.58
C ARG A 6 20.51 0.51 -33.94
N PRO A 7 19.18 0.32 -34.10
CA PRO A 7 18.50 0.54 -35.37
C PRO A 7 18.57 2.03 -35.76
N PRO A 8 18.79 2.34 -37.05
CA PRO A 8 18.87 3.71 -37.55
C PRO A 8 17.46 4.31 -37.57
N GLY A 9 17.16 5.18 -36.59
CA GLY A 9 15.85 5.84 -36.51
C GLY A 9 15.33 6.11 -35.10
N ALA A 10 16.08 5.77 -34.04
CA ALA A 10 15.71 6.15 -32.67
C ALA A 10 15.86 7.68 -32.48
N LEU A 11 14.83 8.41 -32.91
CA LEU A 11 14.57 9.79 -32.51
C LEU A 11 14.63 9.82 -30.99
N THR A 12 15.57 10.58 -30.43
CA THR A 12 15.59 10.94 -29.01
C THR A 12 14.40 11.86 -28.76
N PHE A 13 13.20 11.29 -28.74
CA PHE A 13 12.01 11.97 -28.31
C PHE A 13 12.02 11.92 -26.79
N SER A 14 12.69 12.89 -26.17
CA SER A 14 12.36 13.27 -24.80
C SER A 14 10.94 13.79 -24.88
N PRO A 15 9.91 13.05 -24.44
CA PRO A 15 8.56 13.54 -24.56
C PRO A 15 8.43 14.82 -23.75
N THR A 16 7.99 15.88 -24.41
CA THR A 16 7.49 17.06 -23.73
C THR A 16 6.31 16.63 -22.84
N PRO A 17 6.36 16.86 -21.52
CA PRO A 17 5.22 16.62 -20.63
C PRO A 17 4.08 17.52 -21.11
N PRO A 18 3.02 16.96 -21.73
CA PRO A 18 1.97 16.20 -21.07
C PRO A 18 1.67 14.82 -21.70
N GLN A 19 2.43 14.39 -22.71
CA GLN A 19 2.09 13.17 -23.48
C GLN A 19 2.29 11.84 -22.75
N ARG A 20 3.04 11.81 -21.63
CA ARG A 20 3.18 10.60 -20.80
C ARG A 20 2.30 10.59 -19.55
N GLY A 21 1.45 11.60 -19.38
CA GLY A 21 0.64 11.78 -18.18
C GLY A 21 1.51 12.19 -16.99
N ALA A 22 1.38 13.44 -16.54
CA ALA A 22 1.63 13.70 -15.13
C ALA A 22 0.57 12.88 -14.39
N PHE A 23 1.00 11.80 -13.75
CA PHE A 23 0.09 10.89 -13.06
C PHE A 23 -0.81 11.73 -12.13
N PRO A 24 -2.13 11.51 -12.09
CA PRO A 24 -3.08 12.34 -11.33
C PRO A 24 -2.79 12.55 -9.83
N LEU A 25 -1.77 11.88 -9.27
CA LEU A 25 -1.27 12.07 -7.90
C LEU A 25 -0.31 13.27 -7.73
N ASP A 26 0.23 13.84 -8.80
CA ASP A 26 1.13 15.01 -8.72
C ASP A 26 0.34 16.28 -9.06
N HIS A 27 -0.70 16.53 -8.26
CA HIS A 27 -1.46 17.78 -8.29
C HIS A 27 -0.51 18.90 -7.86
N ASP A 28 0.01 19.63 -8.84
CA ASP A 28 0.78 20.88 -8.75
C ASP A 28 2.10 20.85 -7.95
N GLY A 29 2.41 19.75 -7.27
CA GLY A 29 3.60 19.59 -6.46
C GLY A 29 3.54 20.27 -5.09
N GLU A 30 2.37 20.28 -4.44
CA GLU A 30 2.17 20.94 -3.14
C GLU A 30 3.15 20.45 -2.06
N CYS A 31 3.53 19.16 -2.07
CA CYS A 31 4.45 18.55 -1.11
C CYS A 31 5.92 18.49 -1.59
N LYS A 32 6.25 19.10 -2.74
CA LYS A 32 7.62 19.17 -3.27
C LYS A 32 8.65 19.79 -2.31
N PRO A 33 8.39 20.86 -1.52
CA PRO A 33 9.43 21.41 -0.65
C PRO A 33 9.95 20.38 0.35
N ILE A 34 9.05 19.67 1.04
CA ILE A 34 9.40 18.64 2.01
C ILE A 34 10.10 17.45 1.32
N MET A 35 9.68 17.10 0.11
CA MET A 35 10.36 16.08 -0.71
C MET A 35 11.82 16.44 -0.99
N THR A 36 12.08 17.71 -1.35
CA THR A 36 13.44 18.15 -1.64
C THR A 36 14.33 18.12 -0.41
N GLU A 37 13.79 18.46 0.76
CA GLU A 37 14.49 18.37 2.04
C GLU A 37 14.81 16.93 2.42
N TYR A 38 13.85 16.01 2.22
CA TYR A 38 14.07 14.58 2.44
C TYR A 38 15.19 14.04 1.54
N LEU A 39 15.15 14.34 0.24
CA LEU A 39 16.19 13.93 -0.71
C LEU A 39 17.54 14.56 -0.38
N ALA A 40 17.57 15.81 0.08
CA ALA A 40 18.80 16.44 0.56
C ALA A 40 19.34 15.74 1.81
N CYS A 41 18.46 15.32 2.73
CA CYS A 41 18.83 14.54 3.90
C CYS A 41 19.47 13.21 3.50
N LEU A 42 18.81 12.42 2.64
CA LEU A 42 19.34 11.16 2.14
C LEU A 42 20.72 11.31 1.49
N LYS A 43 20.92 12.38 0.70
CA LYS A 43 22.22 12.67 0.09
C LYS A 43 23.30 12.95 1.13
N ARG A 44 22.98 13.69 2.20
CA ARG A 44 23.92 14.00 3.30
C ARG A 44 24.34 12.76 4.06
N VAL A 45 23.38 11.88 4.39
CA VAL A 45 23.64 10.66 5.16
C VAL A 45 24.10 9.48 4.27
N LYS A 46 24.36 9.72 2.97
CA LYS A 46 24.78 8.70 1.99
C LYS A 46 23.80 7.51 1.91
N GLY A 47 22.51 7.79 2.07
CA GLY A 47 21.45 6.78 2.01
C GLY A 47 21.36 5.86 3.22
N THR A 48 22.04 6.17 4.34
CA THR A 48 21.79 5.46 5.60
C THR A 48 20.41 5.83 6.15
N ASN A 49 19.80 4.90 6.89
CA ASN A 49 18.51 5.11 7.55
C ASN A 49 18.69 5.93 8.84
N ASP A 50 19.04 7.21 8.69
CA ASP A 50 19.15 8.14 9.80
C ASP A 50 17.76 8.57 10.31
N MET A 51 17.63 8.71 11.63
CA MET A 51 16.38 9.15 12.27
C MET A 51 15.98 10.55 11.82
N ALA A 52 16.95 11.44 11.53
CA ALA A 52 16.67 12.77 11.01
C ALA A 52 15.92 12.71 9.66
N CYS A 53 16.33 11.82 8.75
CA CYS A 53 15.68 11.69 7.45
C CYS A 53 14.32 10.97 7.56
N ARG A 54 14.14 10.10 8.55
CA ARG A 54 12.85 9.46 8.83
C ARG A 54 11.80 10.46 9.30
N LEU A 55 12.18 11.44 10.12
CA LEU A 55 11.24 12.50 10.54
C LEU A 55 10.74 13.32 9.33
N ILE A 56 11.64 13.69 8.43
CA ILE A 56 11.28 14.43 7.20
C ILE A 56 10.41 13.56 6.27
N ALA A 57 10.70 12.26 6.18
CA ALA A 57 9.86 11.33 5.41
C ALA A 57 8.43 11.23 5.97
N LYS A 58 8.29 11.24 7.31
CA LYS A 58 7.00 11.22 8.00
C LYS A 58 6.17 12.47 7.65
N GLU A 59 6.79 13.65 7.68
CA GLU A 59 6.16 14.91 7.30
C GLU A 59 5.76 14.95 5.83
N TYR A 60 6.61 14.41 4.94
CA TYR A 60 6.31 14.32 3.52
C TYR A 60 5.07 13.47 3.26
N LEU A 61 4.97 12.29 3.89
CA LEU A 61 3.81 11.41 3.75
C LEU A 61 2.56 12.03 4.38
N LYS A 62 2.70 12.73 5.51
CA LYS A 62 1.60 13.49 6.13
C LYS A 62 1.01 14.52 5.17
N CYS A 63 1.87 15.31 4.53
CA CYS A 63 1.45 16.30 3.54
C CYS A 63 0.64 15.65 2.39
N ARG A 64 1.07 14.47 1.92
CA ARG A 64 0.35 13.76 0.85
C ARG A 64 -1.01 13.24 1.27
N MET A 65 -1.17 12.79 2.52
CA MET A 65 -2.46 12.37 3.07
C MET A 65 -3.41 13.57 3.25
N GLU A 66 -2.92 14.67 3.82
CA GLU A 66 -3.70 15.91 4.05
C GLU A 66 -4.21 16.53 2.74
N ARG A 67 -3.41 16.44 1.68
CA ARG A 67 -3.75 16.95 0.34
C ARG A 67 -4.49 15.95 -0.53
N GLN A 68 -4.87 14.80 0.03
CA GLN A 68 -5.56 13.73 -0.69
C GLN A 68 -4.79 13.24 -1.94
N LEU A 69 -3.46 13.39 -1.92
CA LEU A 69 -2.52 12.88 -2.93
C LEU A 69 -2.13 11.41 -2.67
N MET A 70 -2.63 10.84 -1.57
CA MET A 70 -2.49 9.45 -1.15
C MET A 70 -3.67 9.11 -0.23
N ALA A 71 -4.06 7.84 -0.19
CA ALA A 71 -5.00 7.35 0.83
C ALA A 71 -4.41 7.53 2.23
N GLU A 72 -5.27 7.84 3.21
CA GLU A 72 -4.88 7.96 4.61
C GLU A 72 -4.54 6.57 5.16
N ASP A 73 -3.33 6.41 5.69
CA ASP A 73 -2.86 5.18 6.34
C ASP A 73 -2.15 5.51 7.66
N SER A 74 -2.03 4.52 8.54
CA SER A 74 -1.31 4.68 9.79
C SER A 74 0.20 4.71 9.54
N PHE A 75 0.91 5.53 10.32
CA PHE A 75 2.38 5.61 10.23
C PHE A 75 3.06 4.29 10.61
N GLU A 76 2.42 3.45 11.43
CA GLU A 76 2.91 2.12 11.79
C GLU A 76 2.97 1.19 10.56
N ASN A 77 1.94 1.22 9.70
CA ASN A 77 1.89 0.46 8.45
C ASN A 77 2.90 0.96 7.43
N LEU A 78 3.22 2.26 7.47
CA LEU A 78 4.22 2.91 6.62
C LEU A 78 5.66 2.72 7.14
N GLY A 79 5.85 1.92 8.21
CA GLY A 79 7.17 1.58 8.73
C GLY A 79 7.77 2.61 9.70
N PHE A 80 6.98 3.57 10.18
CA PHE A 80 7.37 4.48 11.26
C PHE A 80 6.89 3.91 12.59
N GLN A 81 7.68 2.99 13.15
CA GLN A 81 7.49 2.55 14.52
C GLN A 81 8.35 3.41 15.44
N ASP A 82 7.71 4.09 16.39
CA ASP A 82 8.43 4.77 17.47
C ASP A 82 9.16 3.70 18.29
N GLU A 83 10.48 3.84 18.44
CA GLU A 83 11.38 2.86 19.09
C GLU A 83 11.00 2.56 20.56
N LYS A 84 10.03 3.29 21.13
CA LYS A 84 9.45 3.04 22.45
C LYS A 84 8.39 1.92 22.48
N LYS A 85 7.98 1.37 21.33
CA LYS A 85 6.97 0.30 21.23
C LYS A 85 7.49 -0.91 20.45
N ALA A 86 8.76 -1.28 20.65
CA ALA A 86 9.26 -2.57 20.19
C ALA A 86 8.73 -3.70 21.10
N ALA A 87 7.49 -4.13 20.86
CA ALA A 87 6.94 -5.40 21.32
C ALA A 87 6.52 -6.22 20.08
N PRO A 88 6.64 -7.56 20.12
CA PRO A 88 6.79 -8.38 18.92
C PRO A 88 5.56 -8.32 17.99
N VAL A 89 5.86 -8.13 16.71
CA VAL A 89 4.93 -8.13 15.59
C VAL A 89 3.99 -9.34 15.63
N SER A 90 2.70 -9.05 15.81
CA SER A 90 1.57 -9.94 15.52
C SER A 90 0.74 -9.30 14.41
N PRO A 91 0.18 -10.08 13.47
CA PRO A 91 -0.45 -9.53 12.28
C PRO A 91 -1.76 -8.82 12.64
N VAL A 92 -1.94 -7.63 12.02
CA VAL A 92 -3.21 -6.93 11.74
C VAL A 92 -4.39 -7.18 12.68
N THR A 93 -4.64 -6.24 13.58
CA THR A 93 -5.94 -5.83 14.17
C THR A 93 -5.59 -4.79 15.25
N GLU A 94 -6.32 -3.71 15.58
CA GLU A 94 -7.52 -3.05 15.11
C GLU A 94 -7.63 -1.80 16.02
N ALA A 95 -7.71 -0.60 15.47
CA ALA A 95 -8.14 0.58 16.23
C ALA A 95 -9.65 0.73 16.08
N ARG A 96 -10.42 -0.03 16.87
CA ARG A 96 -11.83 0.31 17.18
C ARG A 96 -12.40 -0.41 18.41
N SER A 97 -11.81 -0.19 19.58
CA SER A 97 -12.55 -0.33 20.85
C SER A 97 -13.54 0.84 20.92
N GLU A 98 -14.84 0.69 20.70
CA GLU A 98 -15.81 0.18 21.68
C GLU A 98 -17.01 -0.58 21.06
N ALA A 99 -16.92 -1.08 19.82
CA ALA A 99 -18.01 -1.81 19.12
C ALA A 99 -17.79 -3.34 18.97
N ALA A 100 -16.69 -3.89 19.49
CA ALA A 100 -16.19 -5.22 19.13
C ALA A 100 -16.89 -6.44 19.78
N ALA A 101 -17.60 -6.28 20.90
CA ALA A 101 -18.18 -7.43 21.61
C ALA A 101 -19.37 -8.08 20.88
N ALA A 102 -20.17 -7.31 20.13
CA ALA A 102 -21.32 -7.83 19.38
C ALA A 102 -20.95 -8.34 17.96
N ALA A 103 -19.87 -7.80 17.37
CA ALA A 103 -19.44 -8.18 16.04
C ALA A 103 -18.69 -9.52 16.02
N SER A 104 -17.94 -9.86 17.07
CA SER A 104 -17.12 -11.09 17.12
C SER A 104 -17.96 -12.38 17.20
N SER A 105 -19.09 -12.34 17.91
CA SER A 105 -20.08 -13.43 17.91
C SER A 105 -20.81 -13.53 16.57
N SER A 106 -21.15 -12.40 15.94
CA SER A 106 -21.83 -12.36 14.64
C SER A 106 -20.97 -12.88 13.48
N ALA A 107 -19.67 -12.55 13.47
CA ALA A 107 -18.72 -13.05 12.48
C ALA A 107 -18.46 -14.56 12.62
N SER A 108 -18.36 -15.05 13.86
CA SER A 108 -18.20 -16.48 14.16
C SER A 108 -19.45 -17.29 13.77
N ASN A 109 -20.64 -16.75 14.04
CA ASN A 109 -21.91 -17.38 13.65
C ASN A 109 -22.10 -17.41 12.13
N ARG A 110 -21.77 -16.32 11.43
CA ARG A 110 -21.89 -16.25 9.95
C ARG A 110 -20.93 -17.20 9.24
N LEU A 111 -19.72 -17.41 9.78
CA LEU A 111 -18.76 -18.37 9.23
C LEU A 111 -19.25 -19.82 9.38
N GLU A 112 -19.85 -20.17 10.51
CA GLU A 112 -20.42 -21.50 10.73
C GLU A 112 -21.65 -21.76 9.85
N GLU A 113 -22.47 -20.75 9.60
CA GLU A 113 -23.61 -20.83 8.68
C GLU A 113 -23.14 -21.06 7.22
N LEU A 114 -22.16 -20.30 6.76
CA LEU A 114 -21.57 -20.44 5.41
C LEU A 114 -20.92 -21.82 5.19
N LYS A 115 -20.27 -22.39 6.21
CA LYS A 115 -19.71 -23.75 6.12
C LYS A 115 -20.80 -24.81 5.95
N ARG A 116 -21.91 -24.68 6.67
CA ARG A 116 -23.05 -25.61 6.58
C ARG A 116 -23.74 -25.51 5.22
N GLU A 117 -23.90 -24.29 4.70
CA GLU A 117 -24.48 -24.06 3.37
C GLU A 117 -23.59 -24.66 2.26
N ASN A 118 -22.28 -24.42 2.31
CA ASN A 118 -21.34 -25.02 1.37
C ASN A 118 -21.34 -26.56 1.42
N ALA A 119 -21.45 -27.16 2.61
CA ALA A 119 -21.53 -28.61 2.74
C ALA A 119 -22.80 -29.19 2.07
N ARG A 120 -23.95 -28.50 2.20
CA ARG A 120 -25.19 -28.90 1.53
C ARG A 120 -25.08 -28.82 0.01
N LEU A 121 -24.54 -27.73 -0.51
CA LEU A 121 -24.33 -27.55 -1.95
C LEU A 121 -23.39 -28.62 -2.53
N VAL A 122 -22.36 -29.02 -1.79
CA VAL A 122 -21.45 -30.11 -2.19
C VAL A 122 -22.20 -31.44 -2.26
N GLU A 123 -23.04 -31.76 -1.29
CA GLU A 123 -23.84 -33.00 -1.31
C GLU A 123 -24.92 -32.98 -2.41
N GLU A 124 -25.54 -31.84 -2.67
CA GLU A 124 -26.47 -31.68 -3.79
C GLU A 124 -25.77 -31.84 -5.13
N ARG A 125 -24.57 -31.25 -5.31
CA ARG A 125 -23.79 -31.45 -6.53
C ARG A 125 -23.39 -32.92 -6.71
N LYS A 126 -22.97 -33.61 -5.65
CA LYS A 126 -22.64 -35.05 -5.71
C LYS A 126 -23.86 -35.89 -6.10
N LYS A 127 -25.04 -35.59 -5.57
CA LYS A 127 -26.29 -36.27 -5.96
C LYS A 127 -26.64 -36.01 -7.42
N GLN A 128 -26.51 -34.78 -7.88
CA GLN A 128 -26.71 -34.44 -9.30
C GLN A 128 -25.68 -35.13 -10.21
N GLU A 129 -24.43 -35.29 -9.77
CA GLU A 129 -23.41 -36.05 -10.51
C GLU A 129 -23.66 -37.56 -10.50
N ALA A 130 -24.25 -38.10 -9.43
CA ALA A 130 -24.64 -39.50 -9.33
C ALA A 130 -25.91 -39.84 -10.14
N GLU A 131 -26.87 -38.91 -10.23
CA GLU A 131 -28.08 -39.07 -11.05
C GLU A 131 -27.81 -38.84 -12.55
N LYS A 132 -26.76 -38.09 -12.88
CA LYS A 132 -26.28 -37.91 -14.26
C LYS A 132 -25.35 -39.04 -14.76
N ARG A 133 -25.05 -40.04 -13.93
CA ARG A 133 -24.31 -41.24 -14.27
C ARG A 133 -25.25 -42.42 -14.51
#